data_AF-A0A1B8S902-F1
#
_entry.id   AF-A0A1B8S902-F1
#
_cell.length_a   1.000
_cell.length_b   1.000
_cell.length_c   1.000
_cell.angle_alpha   90.00
_cell.angle_beta   90.00
_cell.angle_gamma   90.00
#
_symmetry.space_group_name_H-M   'P 1'
#
loop_
_entity.id
_entity.type
_entity.pdbx_description
1 polymer ?
#
loop_
_entity_poly.entity_id
_entity_poly.type
_entity_poly.pdbx_seq_one_letter_code
_entity_poly.pdbx_strand_id
1 'polypeptide(L)' 'MTDNTHPKTTAHLLGYGAYLPYHRLARAEIGAALGSHGGRGQRTVASYDEDTTSMGAEAA' A
#
# COMPACT_ATOMS: atom_id res chain seq x y z
N MET A 1 34.74 -28.43 -26.54
CA MET A 1 33.29 -28.50 -26.23
C MET A 1 33.15 -28.24 -24.73
N THR A 2 33.17 -26.98 -24.30
CA THR A 2 33.01 -26.61 -22.88
C THR A 2 31.59 -26.15 -22.68
N ASP A 3 30.89 -26.81 -21.75
CA ASP A 3 29.56 -26.43 -21.29
C ASP A 3 29.64 -25.09 -20.54
N ASN A 4 28.97 -24.07 -21.08
CA ASN A 4 28.91 -22.71 -20.55
C ASN A 4 27.60 -22.44 -19.79
N THR A 5 27.09 -23.41 -19.03
CA THR A 5 25.86 -23.19 -18.26
C THR A 5 26.20 -22.50 -16.93
N HIS A 6 26.15 -21.16 -16.90
CA HIS A 6 26.08 -20.41 -15.64
C HIS A 6 24.65 -20.50 -15.08
N PRO A 7 24.44 -21.05 -13.87
CA PRO A 7 23.11 -21.13 -13.28
C PRO A 7 22.57 -19.71 -13.04
N LYS A 8 21.42 -19.38 -13.65
CA LYS A 8 20.70 -18.14 -13.35
C LYS A 8 20.01 -18.30 -12.00
N THR A 9 20.54 -17.65 -10.97
CA THR A 9 19.81 -17.47 -9.72
C THR A 9 18.54 -16.68 -10.00
N THR A 10 17.39 -17.27 -9.69
CA THR A 10 16.09 -16.61 -9.88
C THR A 10 15.74 -15.84 -8.61
N ALA A 11 15.83 -14.50 -8.67
CA ALA A 11 15.36 -13.63 -7.58
C ALA A 11 13.84 -13.45 -7.67
N HIS A 12 13.14 -13.62 -6.55
CA HIS A 12 11.70 -13.45 -6.44
C HIS A 12 11.32 -12.96 -5.03
N LEU A 13 10.11 -12.39 -4.89
CA LEU A 13 9.57 -11.98 -3.59
C LEU A 13 9.19 -13.22 -2.79
N LEU A 14 9.69 -13.32 -1.56
CA LEU A 14 9.34 -14.39 -0.63
C LEU A 14 8.07 -14.07 0.18
N GLY A 15 7.71 -12.78 0.29
CA GLY A 15 6.54 -12.29 1.01
C GLY A 15 6.42 -10.77 0.95
N TYR A 16 5.28 -10.25 1.41
CA TYR A 16 5.03 -8.81 1.59
C TYR A 16 4.13 -8.56 2.81
N GLY A 17 4.40 -7.49 3.55
CA GLY A 17 3.56 -6.97 4.62
C GLY A 17 2.92 -5.64 4.21
N ALA A 18 1.78 -5.31 4.81
CA ALA A 18 1.13 -4.02 4.61
C ALA A 18 0.40 -3.58 5.87
N TYR A 19 0.68 -2.37 6.30
CA TYR A 19 -0.12 -1.65 7.29
C TYR A 19 -0.97 -0.58 6.58
N LEU A 20 -2.25 -0.52 6.91
CA LEU A 20 -3.18 0.49 6.39
C LEU A 20 -3.65 1.36 7.55
N PRO A 21 -3.68 2.70 7.39
CA PRO A 21 -4.19 3.61 8.42
C PRO A 21 -5.57 3.18 8.90
N TYR A 22 -5.89 3.35 10.18
CA TYR A 22 -7.10 2.78 10.78
C TYR A 22 -8.38 3.43 10.26
N HIS A 23 -8.41 4.75 10.09
CA HIS A 23 -9.64 5.46 9.76
C HIS A 23 -10.12 5.23 8.33
N ARG A 24 -11.44 5.23 8.13
CA ARG A 24 -12.10 5.04 6.83
C ARG A 24 -13.00 6.24 6.52
N LEU A 25 -12.79 6.88 5.37
CA LEU A 25 -13.60 7.99 4.89
C LEU A 25 -14.33 7.62 3.60
N ALA A 26 -15.64 7.91 3.56
CA ALA A 26 -16.48 7.54 2.43
C ALA A 26 -16.12 8.39 1.22
N ARG A 27 -15.84 7.75 0.08
CA ARG A 27 -15.49 8.49 -1.14
C ARG A 27 -16.66 9.34 -1.66
N ALA A 28 -17.89 8.98 -1.31
CA ALA A 28 -19.08 9.79 -1.56
C ALA A 28 -19.06 11.11 -0.78
N GLU A 29 -18.68 11.08 0.51
CA GLU A 29 -18.59 12.27 1.36
C GLU A 29 -17.49 13.21 0.88
N ILE A 30 -16.35 12.67 0.44
CA ILE A 30 -15.28 13.47 -0.20
C ILE A 30 -15.82 14.18 -1.44
N GLY A 31 -16.55 13.45 -2.30
CA GLY A 31 -17.16 14.03 -3.50
C GLY A 31 -18.12 15.16 -3.17
N ALA A 32 -19.03 14.93 -2.21
CA ALA A 32 -19.99 15.91 -1.74
C ALA A 32 -19.32 17.18 -1.19
N ALA A 33 -18.27 17.02 -0.37
CA ALA A 33 -17.53 18.14 0.21
C ALA A 33 -16.77 18.97 -0.85
N LEU A 34 -16.30 18.33 -1.93
CA LEU A 34 -15.52 18.97 -2.99
C LEU A 34 -16.36 19.40 -4.21
N GLY A 35 -17.69 19.26 -4.16
CA GLY A 35 -18.57 19.58 -5.29
C GLY A 35 -18.29 18.72 -6.53
N SER A 36 -17.83 17.49 -6.35
CA SER A 36 -17.47 16.56 -7.43
C SER A 36 -18.25 15.25 -7.32
N HIS A 37 -18.17 14.41 -8.36
CA HIS A 37 -18.71 13.07 -8.28
C HIS A 37 -17.91 12.23 -7.29
N GLY A 38 -18.58 11.70 -6.27
CA GLY A 38 -17.98 10.77 -5.31
C GLY A 38 -17.81 9.37 -5.89
N GLY A 39 -16.67 8.74 -5.59
CA GLY A 39 -16.43 7.33 -5.94
C GLY A 39 -17.17 6.37 -5.00
N ARG A 40 -17.21 5.07 -5.38
CA ARG A 40 -17.72 4.02 -4.49
C ARG A 40 -16.68 3.59 -3.45
N GLY A 41 -17.16 3.15 -2.29
CA GLY A 41 -16.33 2.56 -1.24
C GLY A 41 -15.65 3.58 -0.33
N GLN A 42 -14.65 3.10 0.39
CA GLN A 42 -13.95 3.82 1.45
C GLN A 42 -12.48 4.08 1.07
N ARG A 43 -11.87 5.11 1.66
CA ARG A 43 -10.42 5.37 1.59
C ARG A 43 -9.85 5.39 3.00
N THR A 44 -8.64 4.85 3.19
CA THR A 44 -7.89 4.97 4.45
C THR A 44 -7.39 6.39 4.66
N VAL A 45 -7.47 6.91 5.89
CA VAL A 45 -7.00 8.24 6.25
C VAL A 45 -6.10 8.11 7.48
N ALA A 46 -4.91 8.69 7.42
CA ALA A 46 -3.96 8.69 8.52
C ALA A 46 -4.43 9.60 9.66
N SER A 47 -4.35 9.09 10.88
CA SER A 47 -4.36 9.88 12.11
C SER A 47 -3.00 10.57 12.34
N TYR A 48 -2.93 11.41 13.37
CA TYR A 48 -1.71 12.14 13.74
C TYR A 48 -0.51 11.24 14.05
N ASP A 49 -0.76 10.07 14.62
CA ASP A 49 0.22 9.06 15.02
C ASP A 49 0.59 8.09 13.87
N GLU A 50 -0.11 8.14 12.74
CA GLU A 50 0.12 7.26 11.59
C GLU A 50 1.04 7.92 10.55
N ASP A 51 2.24 8.34 10.99
CA ASP A 51 3.27 8.88 10.10
C ASP A 51 3.97 7.78 9.27
N THR A 52 4.69 8.17 8.22
CA THR A 52 5.28 7.23 7.26
C THR A 52 6.36 6.33 7.86
N THR A 53 7.07 6.78 8.89
CA THR A 53 8.12 5.98 9.54
C THR A 53 7.49 4.91 10.43
N SER A 54 6.51 5.31 11.23
CA SER A 54 5.73 4.41 12.08
C SER A 54 5.03 3.34 11.25
N MET A 55 4.36 3.72 10.17
CA MET A 55 3.74 2.77 9.26
C MET A 55 4.75 1.85 8.55
N GLY A 56 5.94 2.37 8.21
CA GLY A 56 7.00 1.59 7.59
C GLY A 56 7.54 0.51 8.52
N ALA A 57 7.66 0.81 9.82
CA ALA A 57 8.08 -0.15 10.83
C ALA A 57 7.02 -1.25 11.05
N GLU A 58 5.74 -0.90 11.13
CA GLU A 58 4.65 -1.87 11.34
C GLU A 58 4.38 -2.76 10.12
N ALA A 59 4.77 -2.31 8.92
CA ALA A 59 4.59 -3.07 7.68
C ALA A 59 5.74 -4.06 7.39
N ALA A 60 6.88 -3.91 8.06
CA ALA A 60 8.12 -4.65 7.82
C ALA A 60 8.24 -5.91 8.69
#